data_AF-A0A2S9YVZ6-F1
#
_entry.id   AF-A0A2S9YVZ6-F1
#
_cell.length_a   1.000
_cell.length_b   1.000
_cell.length_c   1.000
_cell.angle_alpha   90.00
_cell.angle_beta   90.00
_cell.angle_gamma   90.00
#
_symmetry.space_group_name_H-M   'P 1'
#
loop_
_entity.id
_entity.type
_entity.pdbx_description
1 polymer ?
#
loop_
_entity_poly.entity_id
_entity_poly.type
_entity_poly.pdbx_seq_one_letter_code
_entity_poly.pdbx_strand_id
1 'polypeptide(L)'
;MTPMIPMIPTSTTIPLLDAMLADPARAQAPLGDGPARARTGVAVASFIDGLRCFDAGPTAMIARVEALAPEAQLFAWEGVGLAAEARGQIDVALAAAPTFAPLLLVGAGWADALRGRKIGAPRCAHVDRWSVLDGQGFCLGLLDRRAALLEFAPEPTVALAIDQGIGRSLYFVHGGTASAIERAIMDVPASRRGALWSGVGLASVITNGLNDTARADLRERGGADLQLGEHLAALLLARISTPPHEPPTGWAATVLDGSEPPIAVLRRGLDRG
;
A
#
# COMPACT_ATOMS: atom_id res chain seq x y z
N MET A 1 -13.13 28.96 -1.48
CA MET A 1 -11.66 28.84 -1.50
C MET A 1 -11.36 27.35 -1.60
N THR A 2 -10.94 26.88 -2.76
CA THR A 2 -10.60 25.47 -2.98
C THR A 2 -9.39 25.15 -2.09
N PRO A 3 -9.43 24.12 -1.23
CA PRO A 3 -8.24 23.76 -0.46
C PRO A 3 -7.16 23.36 -1.46
N MET A 4 -6.04 24.10 -1.43
CA MET A 4 -4.82 23.69 -2.10
C MET A 4 -4.37 22.40 -1.42
N ILE A 5 -4.61 21.27 -2.09
CA ILE A 5 -3.96 20.01 -1.76
C ILE A 5 -2.46 20.30 -1.74
N PRO A 6 -1.71 20.04 -0.64
CA PRO A 6 -0.27 20.20 -0.67
C PRO A 6 0.27 19.18 -1.67
N MET A 7 0.55 19.67 -2.86
CA MET A 7 1.26 18.94 -3.89
C MET A 7 2.67 18.77 -3.34
N ILE A 8 3.16 17.53 -3.20
CA ILE A 8 4.60 17.35 -3.01
C ILE A 8 5.28 18.12 -4.16
N PRO A 9 6.22 19.03 -3.89
CA PRO A 9 6.81 19.86 -4.93
C PRO A 9 7.38 18.97 -6.05
N THR A 10 6.78 19.09 -7.23
CA THR A 10 7.08 18.29 -8.44
C THR A 10 8.54 18.39 -8.88
N SER A 11 9.28 19.39 -8.41
CA SER A 11 10.70 19.60 -8.74
C SER A 11 11.64 18.52 -8.20
N THR A 12 11.21 17.72 -7.22
CA THR A 12 12.09 16.72 -6.56
C THR A 12 11.67 15.26 -6.82
N THR A 13 10.39 15.00 -7.11
CA THR A 13 9.83 13.65 -7.12
C THR A 13 10.00 12.90 -8.45
N ILE A 14 9.91 13.60 -9.59
CA ILE A 14 10.17 13.00 -10.91
C ILE A 14 11.64 12.53 -11.02
N PRO A 15 12.64 13.35 -10.63
CA PRO A 15 14.03 12.89 -10.57
C PRO A 15 14.26 11.67 -9.68
N LEU A 16 13.49 11.50 -8.59
CA LEU A 16 13.59 10.32 -7.72
C LEU A 16 13.06 9.06 -8.41
N LEU A 17 11.92 9.15 -9.12
CA LEU A 17 11.41 8.02 -9.91
C LEU A 17 12.42 7.60 -10.98
N ASP A 18 12.92 8.54 -11.76
CA ASP A 18 13.92 8.25 -12.81
C ASP A 18 15.19 7.64 -12.21
N ALA A 19 15.63 8.14 -11.05
CA ALA A 19 16.76 7.58 -10.32
C ALA A 19 16.49 6.15 -9.81
N MET A 20 15.30 5.86 -9.31
CA MET A 20 14.90 4.50 -8.88
C MET A 20 14.81 3.54 -10.06
N LEU A 21 14.37 4.00 -11.24
CA LEU A 21 14.30 3.15 -12.44
C LEU A 21 15.70 2.87 -13.01
N ALA A 22 16.59 3.87 -13.00
CA ALA A 22 17.97 3.73 -13.46
C ALA A 22 18.82 2.89 -12.48
N ASP A 23 18.60 3.07 -11.18
CA ASP A 23 19.26 2.33 -10.10
C ASP A 23 18.22 1.94 -9.04
N PRO A 24 17.61 0.74 -9.16
CA PRO A 24 16.63 0.25 -8.20
C PRO A 24 17.14 0.20 -6.75
N ALA A 25 18.45 0.17 -6.51
CA ALA A 25 18.99 0.24 -5.15
C ALA A 25 18.74 1.59 -4.46
N ARG A 26 18.30 2.62 -5.21
CA ARG A 26 17.88 3.93 -4.68
C ARG A 26 16.46 3.93 -4.10
N ALA A 27 15.68 2.88 -4.30
CA ALA A 27 14.33 2.72 -3.73
C ALA A 27 14.34 2.37 -2.22
N GLN A 28 15.43 2.67 -1.49
CA GLN A 28 15.53 2.40 -0.06
C GLN A 28 14.49 3.22 0.71
N ALA A 29 13.72 2.56 1.57
CA ALA A 29 12.82 3.24 2.50
C ALA A 29 13.55 3.58 3.81
N PRO A 30 13.22 4.70 4.48
CA PRO A 30 13.63 4.91 5.86
C PRO A 30 12.95 3.85 6.74
N LEU A 31 13.70 2.82 7.12
CA LEU A 31 13.21 1.71 7.95
C LEU A 31 13.57 1.93 9.42
N GLY A 32 12.59 1.79 10.30
CA GLY A 32 12.83 1.79 11.74
C GLY A 32 13.52 0.51 12.20
N ASP A 33 14.35 0.61 13.24
CA ASP A 33 15.12 -0.48 13.86
C ASP A 33 14.30 -1.37 14.81
N GLY A 34 12.97 -1.24 14.77
CA GLY A 34 12.02 -1.95 15.63
C GLY A 34 11.89 -3.47 15.35
N PRO A 35 10.92 -4.13 16.03
CA PRO A 35 10.75 -5.59 15.98
C PRO A 35 10.54 -6.15 14.56
N ALA A 36 9.98 -5.37 13.65
CA ALA A 36 9.75 -5.78 12.26
C ALA A 36 10.91 -5.47 11.30
N ARG A 37 12.05 -4.94 11.78
CA ARG A 37 13.16 -4.44 10.93
C ARG A 37 13.66 -5.45 9.89
N ALA A 38 13.80 -6.71 10.28
CA ALA A 38 14.28 -7.76 9.38
C ALA A 38 13.29 -7.98 8.22
N ARG A 39 12.00 -8.13 8.53
CA ARG A 39 10.97 -8.42 7.53
C ARG A 39 10.61 -7.22 6.66
N THR A 40 10.61 -6.01 7.21
CA THR A 40 10.49 -4.78 6.42
C THR A 40 11.69 -4.59 5.48
N GLY A 41 12.89 -5.04 5.88
CA GLY A 41 14.06 -5.09 5.00
C GLY A 41 13.88 -6.04 3.82
N VAL A 42 13.37 -7.25 4.06
CA VAL A 42 13.03 -8.22 3.00
C VAL A 42 11.99 -7.64 2.05
N ALA A 43 10.97 -6.98 2.57
CA ALA A 43 9.93 -6.33 1.76
C ALA A 43 10.52 -5.29 0.80
N VAL A 44 11.39 -4.40 1.28
CA VAL A 44 12.06 -3.39 0.44
C VAL A 44 12.95 -4.05 -0.62
N ALA A 45 13.74 -5.06 -0.25
CA ALA A 45 14.59 -5.77 -1.20
C ALA A 45 13.75 -6.44 -2.31
N SER A 46 12.64 -7.07 -1.93
CA SER A 46 11.76 -7.76 -2.87
C SER A 46 11.06 -6.78 -3.81
N PHE A 47 10.66 -5.61 -3.31
CA PHE A 47 10.15 -4.51 -4.13
C PHE A 47 11.17 -4.06 -5.19
N ILE A 48 12.45 -3.95 -4.80
CA ILE A 48 13.55 -3.61 -5.70
C ILE A 48 13.77 -4.70 -6.76
N ASP A 49 13.65 -5.97 -6.39
CA ASP A 49 13.71 -7.08 -7.36
C ASP A 49 12.55 -7.01 -8.36
N GLY A 50 11.35 -6.68 -7.88
CA GLY A 50 10.16 -6.43 -8.71
C GLY A 50 10.37 -5.35 -9.76
N LEU A 51 10.95 -4.19 -9.37
CA LEU A 51 11.27 -3.10 -10.30
C LEU A 51 12.14 -3.57 -11.49
N ARG A 52 13.07 -4.50 -11.24
CA ARG A 52 14.00 -5.04 -12.24
C ARG A 52 13.34 -6.05 -13.18
N CYS A 53 12.19 -6.60 -12.82
CA CYS A 53 11.57 -7.71 -13.55
C CYS A 53 10.80 -7.25 -14.78
N PHE A 54 10.15 -6.08 -14.74
CA PHE A 54 9.18 -5.68 -15.77
C PHE A 54 9.79 -5.59 -17.19
N ASP A 55 10.99 -5.03 -17.33
CA ASP A 55 11.64 -4.85 -18.64
C ASP A 55 12.02 -6.15 -19.34
N ALA A 56 12.03 -7.28 -18.63
CA ALA A 56 12.32 -8.59 -19.22
C ALA A 56 11.16 -9.14 -20.07
N GLY A 57 10.01 -8.47 -20.05
CA GLY A 57 8.79 -8.90 -20.72
C GLY A 57 7.95 -9.86 -19.87
N PRO A 58 6.67 -10.07 -20.22
CA PRO A 58 5.68 -10.70 -19.34
C PRO A 58 6.08 -12.09 -18.82
N THR A 59 6.54 -12.99 -19.70
CA THR A 59 6.88 -14.37 -19.32
C THR A 59 8.07 -14.41 -18.37
N ALA A 60 9.14 -13.67 -18.66
CA ALA A 60 10.33 -13.65 -17.83
C ALA A 60 10.10 -12.92 -16.50
N MET A 61 9.27 -11.87 -16.51
CA MET A 61 8.82 -11.16 -15.32
C MET A 61 8.11 -12.11 -14.35
N ILE A 62 7.10 -12.84 -14.82
CA ILE A 62 6.35 -13.81 -13.99
C ILE A 62 7.31 -14.85 -13.40
N ALA A 63 8.11 -15.50 -14.25
CA ALA A 63 9.02 -16.55 -13.80
C ALA A 63 10.03 -16.06 -12.75
N ARG A 64 10.51 -14.81 -12.86
CA ARG A 64 11.44 -14.22 -11.88
C ARG A 64 10.77 -13.91 -10.55
N VAL A 65 9.54 -13.36 -10.58
CA VAL A 65 8.81 -13.07 -9.34
C VAL A 65 8.40 -14.38 -8.66
N GLU A 66 7.89 -15.37 -9.39
CA GLU A 66 7.48 -16.66 -8.85
C GLU A 66 8.65 -17.49 -8.27
N ALA A 67 9.88 -17.23 -8.71
CA ALA A 67 11.09 -17.83 -8.13
C ALA A 67 11.44 -17.28 -6.73
N LEU A 68 10.85 -16.16 -6.32
CA LEU A 68 11.00 -15.62 -4.97
C LEU A 68 10.15 -16.41 -3.97
N ALA A 69 10.54 -16.37 -2.69
CA ALA A 69 9.72 -16.91 -1.61
C ALA A 69 8.31 -16.27 -1.63
N PRO A 70 7.23 -17.01 -1.32
CA PRO A 70 5.85 -16.50 -1.44
C PRO A 70 5.61 -15.15 -0.74
N GLU A 71 6.21 -14.93 0.42
CA GLU A 71 6.07 -13.68 1.17
C GLU A 71 6.84 -12.50 0.54
N ALA A 72 7.88 -12.79 -0.25
CA ALA A 72 8.63 -11.79 -1.01
C ALA A 72 7.89 -11.40 -2.31
N GLN A 73 7.12 -12.32 -2.90
CA GLN A 73 6.37 -12.08 -4.13
C GLN A 73 5.40 -10.90 -4.00
N LEU A 74 4.80 -10.73 -2.81
CA LEU A 74 3.83 -9.65 -2.56
C LEU A 74 4.40 -8.27 -2.88
N PHE A 75 5.60 -8.00 -2.38
CA PHE A 75 6.28 -6.74 -2.56
C PHE A 75 6.93 -6.63 -3.94
N ALA A 76 7.39 -7.75 -4.51
CA ALA A 76 7.90 -7.78 -5.87
C ALA A 76 6.81 -7.40 -6.90
N TRP A 77 5.58 -7.85 -6.72
CA TRP A 77 4.46 -7.43 -7.57
C TRP A 77 4.14 -5.94 -7.43
N GLU A 78 4.27 -5.35 -6.24
CA GLU A 78 4.18 -3.89 -6.10
C GLU A 78 5.30 -3.17 -6.89
N GLY A 79 6.53 -3.69 -6.84
CA GLY A 79 7.66 -3.17 -7.61
C GLY A 79 7.44 -3.24 -9.13
N VAL A 80 6.90 -4.37 -9.62
CA VAL A 80 6.50 -4.52 -11.02
C VAL A 80 5.45 -3.47 -11.40
N GLY A 81 4.45 -3.26 -10.55
CA GLY A 81 3.39 -2.27 -10.76
C GLY A 81 3.93 -0.86 -10.92
N LEU A 82 4.88 -0.46 -10.07
CA LEU A 82 5.57 0.84 -10.20
C LEU A 82 6.30 0.93 -11.54
N ALA A 83 7.10 -0.07 -11.90
CA ALA A 83 7.86 -0.07 -13.15
C ALA A 83 6.95 -0.03 -14.39
N ALA A 84 5.83 -0.74 -14.36
CA ALA A 84 4.85 -0.78 -15.45
C ALA A 84 4.14 0.57 -15.62
N GLU A 85 3.64 1.18 -14.54
CA GLU A 85 3.02 2.50 -14.60
C GLU A 85 4.06 3.59 -14.94
N ALA A 86 5.30 3.43 -14.48
CA ALA A 86 6.42 4.28 -14.87
C ALA A 86 6.66 4.29 -16.39
N ARG A 87 6.30 3.22 -17.09
CA ARG A 87 6.38 3.11 -18.56
C ARG A 87 5.06 3.37 -19.27
N GLY A 88 3.98 3.62 -18.53
CA GLY A 88 2.63 3.74 -19.11
C GLY A 88 2.11 2.42 -19.67
N GLN A 89 2.54 1.30 -19.10
CA GLN A 89 2.25 -0.07 -19.56
C GLN A 89 1.61 -0.92 -18.44
N ILE A 90 0.89 -0.28 -17.51
CA ILE A 90 0.23 -0.99 -16.40
C ILE A 90 -0.75 -2.06 -16.89
N ASP A 91 -1.44 -1.81 -18.00
CA ASP A 91 -2.37 -2.78 -18.62
C ASP A 91 -1.66 -4.07 -19.05
N VAL A 92 -0.40 -3.99 -19.47
CA VAL A 92 0.40 -5.17 -19.85
C VAL A 92 0.68 -6.03 -18.62
N ALA A 93 1.05 -5.41 -17.49
CA ALA A 93 1.30 -6.13 -16.24
C ALA A 93 0.01 -6.75 -15.69
N LEU A 94 -1.11 -6.03 -15.73
CA LEU A 94 -2.42 -6.50 -15.28
C LEU A 94 -2.93 -7.67 -16.13
N ALA A 95 -2.74 -7.63 -17.45
CA ALA A 95 -3.10 -8.73 -18.33
C ALA A 95 -2.22 -9.98 -18.09
N ALA A 96 -0.94 -9.77 -17.78
CA ALA A 96 0.00 -10.85 -17.53
C ALA A 96 -0.21 -11.53 -16.16
N ALA A 97 -0.56 -10.77 -15.13
CA ALA A 97 -0.64 -11.23 -13.75
C ALA A 97 -1.93 -10.76 -13.04
N PRO A 98 -3.13 -11.11 -13.56
CA PRO A 98 -4.42 -10.57 -13.07
C PRO A 98 -4.71 -10.94 -11.61
N THR A 99 -4.22 -12.09 -11.13
CA THR A 99 -4.31 -12.52 -9.72
C THR A 99 -3.68 -11.49 -8.77
N PHE A 100 -2.62 -10.82 -9.21
CA PHE A 100 -1.85 -9.85 -8.42
C PHE A 100 -2.24 -8.39 -8.72
N ALA A 101 -3.38 -8.16 -9.39
CA ALA A 101 -3.85 -6.82 -9.75
C ALA A 101 -3.86 -5.80 -8.59
N PRO A 102 -4.32 -6.11 -7.37
CA PRO A 102 -4.26 -5.16 -6.25
C PRO A 102 -2.83 -4.70 -5.94
N LEU A 103 -1.85 -5.60 -5.97
CA LEU A 103 -0.45 -5.29 -5.68
C LEU A 103 0.19 -4.46 -6.79
N LEU A 104 -0.09 -4.82 -8.05
CA LEU A 104 0.32 -4.03 -9.21
C LEU A 104 -0.23 -2.59 -9.15
N LEU A 105 -1.49 -2.43 -8.73
CA LEU A 105 -2.14 -1.13 -8.60
C LEU A 105 -1.61 -0.31 -7.42
N VAL A 106 -1.22 -0.95 -6.31
CA VAL A 106 -0.45 -0.27 -5.24
C VAL A 106 0.85 0.31 -5.81
N GLY A 107 1.60 -0.49 -6.58
CA GLY A 107 2.81 -0.02 -7.27
C GLY A 107 2.55 1.15 -8.23
N ALA A 108 1.46 1.09 -9.00
CA ALA A 108 1.06 2.18 -9.88
C ALA A 108 0.77 3.48 -9.10
N GLY A 109 0.15 3.37 -7.92
CA GLY A 109 -0.07 4.47 -7.01
C GLY A 109 1.22 5.17 -6.57
N TRP A 110 2.29 4.43 -6.33
CA TRP A 110 3.60 5.01 -6.05
C TRP A 110 4.15 5.83 -7.23
N ALA A 111 4.10 5.25 -8.44
CA ALA A 111 4.55 5.95 -9.64
C ALA A 111 3.76 7.25 -9.87
N ASP A 112 2.47 7.25 -9.56
CA ASP A 112 1.64 8.46 -9.63
C ASP A 112 2.06 9.52 -8.61
N ALA A 113 2.28 9.12 -7.36
CA ALA A 113 2.74 10.03 -6.30
C ALA A 113 4.11 10.65 -6.66
N LEU A 114 5.06 9.84 -7.14
CA LEU A 114 6.38 10.32 -7.55
C LEU A 114 6.33 11.25 -8.77
N ARG A 115 5.32 11.14 -9.62
CA ARG A 115 5.11 12.10 -10.71
C ARG A 115 4.39 13.38 -10.28
N GLY A 116 4.06 13.51 -9.00
CA GLY A 116 3.26 14.62 -8.48
C GLY A 116 1.88 14.67 -9.12
N ARG A 117 1.32 13.53 -9.53
CA ARG A 117 -0.02 13.49 -10.13
C ARG A 117 -1.06 13.82 -9.07
N LYS A 118 -2.13 14.50 -9.50
CA LYS A 118 -3.24 14.84 -8.63
C LYS A 118 -3.93 13.57 -8.12
N ILE A 119 -4.11 13.49 -6.82
CA ILE A 119 -4.81 12.39 -6.14
C ILE A 119 -6.24 12.29 -6.68
N GLY A 120 -6.64 11.07 -7.02
CA GLY A 120 -7.97 10.79 -7.56
C GLY A 120 -8.17 11.08 -9.05
N ALA A 121 -7.11 11.43 -9.81
CA ALA A 121 -7.19 11.46 -11.27
C ALA A 121 -7.23 10.01 -11.82
N PRO A 122 -8.33 9.56 -12.44
CA PRO A 122 -8.43 8.19 -12.94
C PRO A 122 -7.53 8.01 -14.18
N ARG A 123 -6.69 6.97 -14.17
CA ARG A 123 -5.98 6.50 -15.39
C ARG A 123 -6.07 5.00 -15.59
N CYS A 124 -6.07 4.23 -14.51
CA CYS A 124 -6.57 2.87 -14.60
C CYS A 124 -8.10 2.97 -14.73
N ALA A 125 -8.62 2.62 -15.91
CA ALA A 125 -10.04 2.26 -16.08
C ALA A 125 -10.39 0.98 -15.28
N HIS A 126 -9.39 0.39 -14.63
CA HIS A 126 -9.50 -0.79 -13.78
C HIS A 126 -10.11 -0.48 -12.42
N VAL A 127 -10.72 -1.54 -11.93
CA VAL A 127 -11.88 -1.59 -11.06
C VAL A 127 -11.52 -1.35 -9.57
N ASP A 128 -10.23 -1.31 -9.24
CA ASP A 128 -9.74 -1.12 -7.87
C ASP A 128 -8.96 0.21 -7.72
N ARG A 129 -9.72 1.31 -7.69
CA ARG A 129 -9.20 2.66 -7.38
C ARG A 129 -8.62 2.74 -5.97
N TRP A 130 -9.05 1.88 -5.06
CA TRP A 130 -8.59 1.87 -3.68
C TRP A 130 -7.11 1.54 -3.59
N SER A 131 -6.67 0.47 -4.26
CA SER A 131 -5.26 0.04 -4.28
C SER A 131 -4.31 1.12 -4.80
N VAL A 132 -4.71 1.86 -5.84
CA VAL A 132 -3.92 3.00 -6.36
C VAL A 132 -3.79 4.12 -5.34
N LEU A 133 -4.90 4.49 -4.68
CA LEU A 133 -4.90 5.54 -3.66
C LEU A 133 -4.11 5.11 -2.42
N ASP A 134 -4.21 3.85 -2.00
CA ASP A 134 -3.41 3.29 -0.91
C ASP A 134 -1.90 3.34 -1.25
N GLY A 135 -1.51 2.96 -2.46
CA GLY A 135 -0.13 3.09 -2.94
C GLY A 135 0.36 4.54 -2.98
N GLN A 136 -0.48 5.49 -3.41
CA GLN A 136 -0.16 6.92 -3.34
C GLN A 136 0.10 7.33 -1.89
N GLY A 137 -0.83 7.02 -0.97
CA GLY A 137 -0.70 7.35 0.45
C GLY A 137 0.57 6.78 1.09
N PHE A 138 0.91 5.54 0.75
CA PHE A 138 2.16 4.93 1.22
C PHE A 138 3.39 5.73 0.78
N CYS A 139 3.46 6.07 -0.51
CA CYS A 139 4.56 6.84 -1.07
C CYS A 139 4.65 8.24 -0.44
N LEU A 140 3.52 8.95 -0.27
CA LEU A 140 3.47 10.25 0.41
C LEU A 140 4.03 10.16 1.84
N GLY A 141 3.62 9.15 2.59
CA GLY A 141 4.06 8.95 3.98
C GLY A 141 5.55 8.62 4.13
N LEU A 142 6.17 8.01 3.10
CA LEU A 142 7.63 7.81 3.04
C LEU A 142 8.40 9.08 2.68
N LEU A 143 7.89 9.88 1.74
CA LEU A 143 8.58 11.08 1.23
C LEU A 143 8.56 12.24 2.23
N ASP A 144 7.38 12.56 2.75
CA ASP A 144 7.20 13.65 3.72
C ASP A 144 6.09 13.30 4.71
N ARG A 145 6.48 12.54 5.73
CA ARG A 145 5.58 12.10 6.81
C ARG A 145 4.88 13.27 7.49
N ARG A 146 5.57 14.39 7.70
CA ARG A 146 4.99 15.54 8.40
C ARG A 146 3.87 16.12 7.53
N ALA A 147 4.15 16.38 6.26
CA ALA A 147 3.16 16.90 5.34
C ALA A 147 1.98 15.93 5.20
N ALA A 148 2.23 14.62 5.04
CA ALA A 148 1.19 13.60 4.88
C ALA A 148 0.25 13.49 6.10
N LEU A 149 0.77 13.62 7.32
CA LEU A 149 -0.02 13.49 8.55
C LEU A 149 -0.72 14.78 8.97
N LEU A 150 -0.05 15.94 8.83
CA LEU A 150 -0.49 17.17 9.49
C LEU A 150 -0.98 18.26 8.52
N GLU A 151 -0.54 18.23 7.26
CA GLU A 151 -0.79 19.31 6.30
C GLU A 151 -1.69 18.85 5.15
N PHE A 152 -1.64 17.57 4.83
CA PHE A 152 -2.42 16.95 3.78
C PHE A 152 -3.86 16.66 4.25
N ALA A 153 -4.83 17.29 3.57
CA ALA A 153 -6.25 17.08 3.75
C ALA A 153 -6.85 16.51 2.46
N PRO A 154 -6.94 15.18 2.31
CA PRO A 154 -7.57 14.57 1.14
C PRO A 154 -9.06 14.87 1.12
N GLU A 155 -9.63 14.95 -0.10
CA GLU A 155 -11.08 14.98 -0.27
C GLU A 155 -11.72 13.74 0.39
N PRO A 156 -12.89 13.86 1.05
CA PRO A 156 -13.48 12.77 1.82
C PRO A 156 -13.65 11.45 1.05
N THR A 157 -13.87 11.52 -0.26
CA THR A 157 -14.08 10.36 -1.14
C THR A 157 -12.82 9.51 -1.38
N VAL A 158 -11.63 10.07 -1.14
CA VAL A 158 -10.34 9.38 -1.32
C VAL A 158 -9.53 9.29 -0.02
N ALA A 159 -9.96 10.01 1.02
CA ALA A 159 -9.25 10.14 2.29
C ALA A 159 -8.94 8.80 2.95
N LEU A 160 -9.92 7.88 3.01
CA LEU A 160 -9.75 6.61 3.71
C LEU A 160 -8.64 5.74 3.08
N ALA A 161 -8.60 5.64 1.75
CA ALA A 161 -7.59 4.84 1.05
C ALA A 161 -6.19 5.46 1.20
N ILE A 162 -6.10 6.78 1.06
CA ILE A 162 -4.82 7.49 1.21
C ILE A 162 -4.30 7.34 2.66
N ASP A 163 -5.16 7.52 3.66
CA ASP A 163 -4.77 7.37 5.07
C ASP A 163 -4.41 5.93 5.42
N GLN A 164 -5.06 4.93 4.82
CA GLN A 164 -4.63 3.54 4.93
C GLN A 164 -3.20 3.35 4.39
N GLY A 165 -2.90 3.91 3.22
CA GLY A 165 -1.56 3.93 2.65
C GLY A 165 -0.52 4.59 3.57
N ILE A 166 -0.85 5.77 4.10
CA ILE A 166 0.02 6.48 5.05
C ILE A 166 0.25 5.62 6.30
N GLY A 167 -0.80 4.98 6.82
CA GLY A 167 -0.72 4.08 7.96
C GLY A 167 0.24 2.90 7.74
N ARG A 168 0.15 2.26 6.57
CA ARG A 168 1.13 1.23 6.16
C ARG A 168 2.56 1.79 6.19
N SER A 169 2.79 3.01 5.68
CA SER A 169 4.14 3.61 5.68
C SER A 169 4.69 3.82 7.10
N LEU A 170 3.84 4.18 8.07
CA LEU A 170 4.24 4.35 9.48
C LEU A 170 4.76 3.04 10.09
N TYR A 171 4.17 1.90 9.73
CA TYR A 171 4.65 0.59 10.17
C TYR A 171 6.10 0.35 9.72
N PHE A 172 6.44 0.69 8.48
CA PHE A 172 7.80 0.55 7.95
C PHE A 172 8.77 1.53 8.60
N VAL A 173 8.38 2.81 8.68
CA VAL A 173 9.20 3.89 9.25
C VAL A 173 9.53 3.65 10.72
N HIS A 174 8.60 3.07 11.48
CA HIS A 174 8.79 2.79 12.90
C HIS A 174 9.19 1.33 13.18
N GLY A 175 9.43 0.53 12.14
CA GLY A 175 9.85 -0.88 12.27
C GLY A 175 8.87 -1.72 13.09
N GLY A 176 7.57 -1.43 13.02
CA GLY A 176 6.54 -2.11 13.81
C GLY A 176 6.55 -1.77 15.30
N THR A 177 7.26 -0.72 15.74
CA THR A 177 7.29 -0.30 17.15
C THR A 177 5.97 0.37 17.53
N ALA A 178 5.12 -0.36 18.26
CA ALA A 178 3.74 0.05 18.54
C ALA A 178 3.62 1.44 19.21
N SER A 179 4.46 1.71 20.23
CA SER A 179 4.44 3.01 20.92
C SER A 179 4.87 4.19 20.03
N ALA A 180 5.77 3.96 19.06
CA ALA A 180 6.19 5.01 18.13
C ALA A 180 5.11 5.29 17.09
N ILE A 181 4.46 4.24 16.59
CA ILE A 181 3.32 4.34 15.68
C ILE A 181 2.16 5.08 16.35
N GLU A 182 1.80 4.70 17.58
CA GLU A 182 0.73 5.36 18.33
C GLU A 182 1.00 6.86 18.51
N ARG A 183 2.21 7.24 18.93
CA ARG A 183 2.59 8.66 19.06
C ARG A 183 2.37 9.42 17.74
N ALA A 184 2.80 8.85 16.62
CA ALA A 184 2.62 9.48 15.31
C ALA A 184 1.14 9.64 14.93
N ILE A 185 0.28 8.67 15.28
CA ILE A 185 -1.15 8.71 14.95
C ILE A 185 -1.93 9.64 15.88
N MET A 186 -1.52 9.76 17.15
CA MET A 186 -2.21 10.60 18.15
C MET A 186 -2.17 12.09 17.85
N ASP A 187 -1.18 12.55 17.08
CA ASP A 187 -1.08 13.94 16.64
C ASP A 187 -2.00 14.28 15.44
N VAL A 188 -2.63 13.27 14.82
CA VAL A 188 -3.52 13.42 13.67
C VAL A 188 -4.97 13.65 14.12
N PRO A 189 -5.81 14.41 13.37
CA PRO A 189 -7.24 14.50 13.64
C PRO A 189 -7.92 13.13 13.81
N ALA A 190 -8.78 13.01 14.82
CA ALA A 190 -9.43 11.74 15.21
C ALA A 190 -10.16 11.04 14.06
N SER A 191 -10.75 11.80 13.12
CA SER A 191 -11.45 11.28 11.95
C SER A 191 -10.57 10.47 11.00
N ARG A 192 -9.25 10.67 11.00
CA ARG A 192 -8.29 9.98 10.13
C ARG A 192 -7.62 8.77 10.79
N ARG A 193 -7.56 8.75 12.13
CA ARG A 193 -6.80 7.76 12.92
C ARG A 193 -7.21 6.32 12.62
N GLY A 194 -8.49 6.06 12.39
CA GLY A 194 -8.98 4.71 12.10
C GLY A 194 -8.42 4.14 10.80
N ALA A 195 -8.37 4.95 9.73
CA ALA A 195 -7.78 4.52 8.47
C ALA A 195 -6.26 4.30 8.60
N LEU A 196 -5.56 5.17 9.34
CA LEU A 196 -4.13 4.99 9.65
C LEU A 196 -3.87 3.67 10.39
N TRP A 197 -4.64 3.37 11.44
CA TRP A 197 -4.51 2.12 12.18
C TRP A 197 -4.84 0.89 11.33
N SER A 198 -5.83 0.99 10.43
CA SER A 198 -6.12 -0.07 9.47
C SER A 198 -4.94 -0.33 8.52
N GLY A 199 -4.28 0.74 8.05
CA GLY A 199 -3.04 0.61 7.28
C GLY A 199 -1.91 -0.10 8.03
N VAL A 200 -1.73 0.24 9.31
CA VAL A 200 -0.76 -0.43 10.19
C VAL A 200 -1.09 -1.92 10.35
N GLY A 201 -2.35 -2.26 10.58
CA GLY A 201 -2.80 -3.66 10.69
C GLY A 201 -2.54 -4.45 9.42
N LEU A 202 -2.88 -3.88 8.26
CA LEU A 202 -2.61 -4.48 6.95
C LEU A 202 -1.11 -4.80 6.80
N ALA A 203 -0.26 -3.80 7.04
CA ALA A 203 1.19 -3.94 6.92
C ALA A 203 1.77 -4.98 7.90
N SER A 204 1.24 -5.07 9.13
CA SER A 204 1.72 -6.02 10.13
C SER A 204 1.46 -7.48 9.75
N VAL A 205 0.36 -7.77 9.04
CA VAL A 205 0.04 -9.12 8.56
C VAL A 205 0.84 -9.44 7.31
N ILE A 206 0.82 -8.57 6.30
CA ILE A 206 1.51 -8.80 5.02
C ILE A 206 3.02 -8.96 5.22
N THR A 207 3.63 -8.13 6.07
CA THR A 207 5.07 -8.22 6.37
C THR A 207 5.40 -9.44 7.25
N ASN A 208 4.44 -9.85 8.07
CA ASN A 208 4.54 -10.93 9.06
C ASN A 208 5.84 -10.86 9.88
N GLY A 209 6.11 -9.69 10.49
CA GLY A 209 7.39 -9.40 11.16
C GLY A 209 7.35 -9.30 12.66
N LEU A 210 6.20 -9.51 13.29
CA LEU A 210 6.04 -9.36 14.74
C LEU A 210 5.93 -10.71 15.42
N ASN A 211 6.60 -10.85 16.57
CA ASN A 211 6.31 -11.91 17.53
C ASN A 211 4.97 -11.64 18.26
N ASP A 212 4.49 -12.62 19.02
CA ASP A 212 3.17 -12.54 19.66
C ASP A 212 3.05 -11.38 20.65
N THR A 213 4.11 -11.10 21.42
CA THR A 213 4.13 -9.98 22.38
C THR A 213 4.02 -8.63 21.67
N ALA A 214 4.84 -8.39 20.63
CA ALA A 214 4.80 -7.14 19.88
C ALA A 214 3.49 -6.98 19.11
N ARG A 215 2.91 -8.08 18.61
CA ARG A 215 1.60 -8.08 17.96
C ARG A 215 0.48 -7.75 18.94
N ALA A 216 0.53 -8.29 20.16
CA ALA A 216 -0.44 -7.99 21.21
C ALA A 216 -0.40 -6.51 21.62
N ASP A 217 0.79 -5.93 21.86
CA ASP A 217 0.97 -4.50 22.17
C ASP A 217 0.45 -3.61 21.01
N LEU A 218 0.71 -4.00 19.77
CA LEU A 218 0.19 -3.28 18.60
C LEU A 218 -1.34 -3.33 18.52
N ARG A 219 -1.95 -4.49 18.80
CA ARG A 219 -3.42 -4.67 18.83
C ARG A 219 -4.09 -3.92 19.97
N GLU A 220 -3.47 -3.89 21.14
CA GLU A 220 -3.98 -3.14 22.29
C GLU A 220 -4.13 -1.64 21.96
N ARG A 221 -3.12 -1.05 21.30
CA ARG A 221 -3.13 0.36 20.92
C ARG A 221 -4.04 0.67 19.73
N GLY A 222 -4.01 -0.20 18.72
CA GLY A 222 -4.74 0.01 17.46
C GLY A 222 -6.22 -0.38 17.50
N GLY A 223 -6.61 -1.20 18.48
CA GLY A 223 -8.01 -1.59 18.71
C GLY A 223 -8.68 -2.24 17.48
N ALA A 224 -9.97 -1.95 17.32
CA ALA A 224 -10.79 -2.52 16.25
C ALA A 224 -10.34 -2.07 14.84
N ASP A 225 -9.81 -0.85 14.72
CA ASP A 225 -9.38 -0.31 13.43
C ASP A 225 -8.12 -1.02 12.91
N LEU A 226 -7.19 -1.36 13.79
CA LEU A 226 -6.05 -2.19 13.42
C LEU A 226 -6.48 -3.60 13.02
N GLN A 227 -7.34 -4.23 13.82
CA GLN A 227 -7.86 -5.56 13.51
C GLN A 227 -8.54 -5.58 12.15
N LEU A 228 -9.30 -4.54 11.81
CA LEU A 228 -9.90 -4.40 10.49
C LEU A 228 -8.87 -4.41 9.36
N GLY A 229 -7.74 -3.72 9.56
CA GLY A 229 -6.58 -3.83 8.66
C GLY A 229 -6.01 -5.24 8.53
N GLU A 230 -5.87 -5.95 9.64
CA GLU A 230 -5.40 -7.34 9.64
C GLU A 230 -6.35 -8.27 8.84
N HIS A 231 -7.66 -8.07 8.96
CA HIS A 231 -8.67 -8.82 8.18
C HIS A 231 -8.57 -8.52 6.69
N LEU A 232 -8.37 -7.24 6.30
CA LEU A 232 -8.14 -6.86 4.91
C LEU A 232 -6.93 -7.58 4.32
N ALA A 233 -5.84 -7.71 5.09
CA ALA A 233 -4.66 -8.43 4.65
C ALA A 233 -4.94 -9.93 4.48
N ALA A 234 -5.68 -10.55 5.40
CA ALA A 234 -6.07 -11.95 5.28
C ALA A 234 -6.91 -12.21 4.02
N LEU A 235 -7.84 -11.31 3.68
CA LEU A 235 -8.66 -11.40 2.47
C LEU A 235 -7.82 -11.26 1.20
N LEU A 236 -6.87 -10.31 1.19
CA LEU A 236 -5.93 -10.16 0.09
C LEU A 236 -5.09 -11.43 -0.10
N LEU A 237 -4.53 -11.96 0.97
CA LEU A 237 -3.73 -13.20 0.95
C LEU A 237 -4.56 -14.40 0.47
N ALA A 238 -5.81 -14.52 0.90
CA ALA A 238 -6.72 -15.56 0.45
C ALA A 238 -7.03 -15.44 -1.05
N ARG A 239 -7.24 -14.21 -1.54
CA ARG A 239 -7.49 -13.92 -2.96
C ARG A 239 -6.32 -14.32 -3.84
N ILE A 240 -5.09 -13.99 -3.46
CA ILE A 240 -3.91 -14.29 -4.28
C ILE A 240 -3.45 -15.74 -4.16
N SER A 241 -3.80 -16.42 -3.06
CA SER A 241 -3.47 -17.85 -2.86
C SER A 241 -4.48 -18.79 -3.54
N THR A 242 -5.68 -18.31 -3.83
CA THR A 242 -6.73 -19.09 -4.49
C THR A 242 -6.80 -18.70 -5.96
N PRO A 243 -6.64 -19.63 -6.93
CA PRO A 243 -6.84 -19.29 -8.33
C PRO A 243 -8.27 -18.80 -8.55
N PRO A 244 -8.50 -17.83 -9.46
CA PRO A 244 -9.84 -17.28 -9.67
C PRO A 244 -10.72 -18.36 -10.31
N HIS A 245 -11.54 -19.03 -9.50
CA HIS A 245 -12.56 -19.93 -10.00
C HIS A 245 -13.92 -19.24 -10.15
N GLU A 246 -14.23 -18.23 -9.34
CA GLU A 246 -15.45 -17.43 -9.45
C GLU A 246 -15.23 -15.99 -8.92
N PRO A 247 -15.90 -14.97 -9.51
CA PRO A 247 -15.86 -13.62 -8.97
C PRO A 247 -16.46 -13.59 -7.55
N PRO A 248 -15.84 -12.87 -6.59
CA PRO A 248 -16.38 -12.76 -5.23
C PRO A 248 -17.79 -12.19 -5.24
N THR A 249 -18.68 -12.77 -4.42
CA THR A 249 -20.08 -12.32 -4.30
C THR A 249 -20.32 -11.52 -3.02
N GLY A 250 -21.39 -10.74 -3.00
CA GLY A 250 -21.78 -9.94 -1.83
C GLY A 250 -20.87 -8.74 -1.59
N TRP A 251 -20.58 -8.46 -0.31
CA TRP A 251 -19.81 -7.29 0.10
C TRP A 251 -18.37 -7.28 -0.47
N ALA A 252 -17.80 -8.46 -0.73
CA ALA A 252 -16.50 -8.59 -1.38
C ALA A 252 -16.53 -8.06 -2.83
N ALA A 253 -17.65 -8.16 -3.56
CA ALA A 253 -17.79 -7.59 -4.90
C ALA A 253 -17.74 -6.05 -4.87
N THR A 254 -18.40 -5.44 -3.88
CA THR A 254 -18.54 -3.98 -3.68
C THR A 254 -17.22 -3.31 -3.23
N VAL A 255 -16.40 -4.09 -2.54
CA VAL A 255 -15.04 -3.70 -2.16
C VAL A 255 -14.09 -3.77 -3.35
N LEU A 256 -14.31 -4.76 -4.22
CA LEU A 256 -13.46 -5.02 -5.37
C LEU A 256 -13.80 -4.17 -6.59
N ASP A 257 -15.06 -3.73 -6.72
CA ASP A 257 -15.51 -2.81 -7.77
C ASP A 257 -15.20 -1.33 -7.50
N GLY A 258 -14.62 -1.05 -6.34
CA GLY A 258 -14.25 0.29 -5.90
C GLY A 258 -15.45 1.22 -5.69
N SER A 259 -16.68 0.69 -5.69
CA SER A 259 -17.89 1.48 -5.47
C SER A 259 -18.06 1.90 -4.01
N GLU A 260 -17.48 1.14 -3.07
CA GLU A 260 -17.44 1.49 -1.65
C GLU A 260 -16.09 1.19 -0.97
N PRO A 261 -15.71 1.94 0.09
CA PRO A 261 -14.52 1.67 0.88
C PRO A 261 -14.53 0.26 1.53
N PRO A 262 -13.49 -0.58 1.35
CA PRO A 262 -13.32 -1.85 2.07
C PRO A 262 -13.58 -1.75 3.57
N ILE A 263 -13.02 -0.70 4.19
CA ILE A 263 -13.18 -0.35 5.60
C ILE A 263 -14.63 -0.01 5.98
N ALA A 264 -15.38 0.68 5.13
CA ALA A 264 -16.77 1.05 5.39
C ALA A 264 -17.72 -0.14 5.23
N VAL A 265 -17.42 -1.01 4.26
CA VAL A 265 -18.13 -2.26 4.03
C VAL A 265 -17.94 -3.23 5.20
N LEU A 266 -16.69 -3.43 5.63
CA LEU A 266 -16.35 -4.32 6.74
C LEU A 266 -16.86 -3.81 8.10
N ARG A 267 -16.80 -2.50 8.38
CA ARG A 267 -17.40 -1.93 9.60
C ARG A 267 -18.90 -2.25 9.68
N ARG A 268 -19.66 -2.08 8.59
CA ARG A 268 -21.08 -2.44 8.56
C ARG A 268 -21.34 -3.95 8.67
N GLY A 269 -20.39 -4.79 8.27
CA GLY A 269 -20.46 -6.24 8.45
C GLY A 269 -20.25 -6.67 9.90
N LEU A 270 -19.30 -6.02 10.60
CA LEU A 270 -19.02 -6.25 12.02
C LEU A 270 -20.15 -5.74 12.93
N ASP A 271 -20.82 -4.63 12.56
CA ASP A 271 -21.96 -4.08 13.31
C ASP A 271 -23.26 -4.90 13.15
N ARG A 272 -23.29 -5.88 12.23
CA ARG A 272 -24.46 -6.73 11.93
C ARG A 272 -24.32 -8.18 12.40
N GLY A 273 -23.19 -8.54 13.00
CA GLY A 273 -22.94 -9.84 13.64
C GLY A 273 -22.95 -9.72 15.16
#